data_AF-D4YV98-F1
#
_entry.id   AF-D4YV98-F1
#
_cell.length_a   1.000
_cell.length_b   1.000
_cell.length_c   1.000
_cell.angle_alpha   90.00
_cell.angle_beta   90.00
_cell.angle_gamma   90.00
#
_symmetry.space_group_name_H-M   'P 1'
#
loop_
_entity.id
_entity.type
_entity.pdbx_description
1 polymer ?
#
loop_
_entity_poly.entity_id
_entity_poly.type
_entity_poly.pdbx_seq_one_letter_code
_entity_poly.pdbx_strand_id
1 'polypeptide(L)'
;MFKIKTVIMVAAHKKFPMPHSEGYLPVLVGAAKNYKPGIKYQRDDEGENISSKNPNYNELTAVYWAWKNLKDVDAIGLVHYRRL
;
A
#
# COMPACT_ATOMS: atom_id res chain seq x y z
N MET A 1 -11.24 -5.32 26.28
CA MET A 1 -11.86 -4.58 25.16
C MET A 1 -11.17 -5.04 23.89
N PHE A 2 -11.88 -5.61 22.90
CA PHE A 2 -11.27 -5.97 21.62
C PHE A 2 -10.87 -4.69 20.88
N LYS A 3 -9.58 -4.52 20.56
CA LYS A 3 -9.09 -3.40 19.76
C LYS A 3 -9.04 -3.87 18.31
N ILE A 4 -9.84 -3.26 17.44
CA ILE A 4 -9.81 -3.53 15.99
C ILE A 4 -8.42 -3.15 15.46
N LYS A 5 -7.75 -4.09 14.81
CA LYS A 5 -6.47 -3.86 14.12
C LYS A 5 -6.75 -3.39 12.70
N THR A 6 -6.58 -2.09 12.48
CA THR A 6 -6.82 -1.43 11.20
C THR A 6 -5.51 -1.06 10.51
N VAL A 7 -5.44 -1.27 9.20
CA VAL A 7 -4.35 -0.79 8.34
C VAL A 7 -4.94 0.10 7.25
N ILE A 8 -4.49 1.34 7.15
CA ILE A 8 -4.87 2.28 6.09
C ILE A 8 -3.68 2.41 5.14
N MET A 9 -3.81 1.85 3.94
CA MET A 9 -2.77 1.94 2.93
C MET A 9 -2.76 3.33 2.30
N VAL A 10 -1.59 3.97 2.27
CA VAL A 10 -1.35 5.20 1.51
C VAL A 10 -0.72 4.83 0.18
N ALA A 11 -1.52 4.79 -0.89
CA ALA A 11 -1.03 4.46 -2.21
C ALA A 11 -0.24 5.63 -2.82
N ALA A 12 1.04 5.38 -3.14
CA ALA A 12 1.96 6.34 -3.72
C ALA A 12 2.77 5.70 -4.85
N HIS A 13 3.11 6.46 -5.89
CA HIS A 13 4.01 6.00 -6.97
C HIS A 13 5.41 6.65 -6.89
N LYS A 14 5.67 7.43 -5.84
CA LYS A 14 6.92 8.16 -5.59
C LYS A 14 7.02 8.57 -4.12
N LYS A 15 8.20 9.00 -3.69
CA LYS A 15 8.42 9.55 -2.35
C LYS A 15 7.54 10.79 -2.12
N PHE A 16 6.89 10.84 -0.97
CA PHE A 16 6.03 11.93 -0.51
C PHE A 16 6.01 11.99 1.03
N PRO A 17 5.69 13.15 1.64
CA PRO A 17 5.39 13.20 3.07
C PRO A 17 4.30 12.20 3.46
N MET A 18 4.56 11.36 4.45
CA MET A 18 3.62 10.33 4.91
C MET A 18 3.06 10.74 6.28
N PRO A 19 1.85 10.29 6.65
CA PRO A 19 1.33 10.49 7.99
C PRO A 19 2.17 9.70 9.00
N HIS A 20 2.36 10.28 10.19
CA HIS A 20 3.15 9.66 11.26
C HIS A 20 2.28 8.88 12.27
N SER A 21 0.96 8.98 12.15
CA SER A 21 0.01 8.28 13.01
C SER A 21 0.08 6.77 12.79
N GLU A 22 -0.11 6.01 13.87
CA GLU A 22 -0.17 4.55 13.83
C GLU A 22 -1.29 4.07 12.89
N GLY A 23 -1.08 2.93 12.23
CA GLY A 23 -2.07 2.29 11.34
C GLY A 23 -1.96 2.71 9.87
N TYR A 24 -1.22 3.77 9.53
CA TYR A 24 -0.95 4.10 8.13
C TYR A 24 0.23 3.30 7.57
N LEU A 25 0.02 2.67 6.41
CA LEU A 25 1.02 1.89 5.70
C LEU A 25 1.27 2.52 4.32
N PRO A 26 2.39 3.22 4.11
CA PRO A 26 2.79 3.67 2.78
C PRO A 26 3.03 2.47 1.86
N VAL A 27 2.33 2.44 0.71
CA VAL A 27 2.48 1.41 -0.32
C VAL A 27 2.94 2.04 -1.63
N LEU A 28 4.08 1.57 -2.16
CA LEU A 28 4.55 1.90 -3.50
C LEU A 28 3.78 1.06 -4.52
N VAL A 29 2.84 1.69 -5.23
CA VAL A 29 2.03 1.04 -6.27
C VAL A 29 2.76 1.01 -7.61
N GLY A 30 2.58 -0.07 -8.38
CA GLY A 30 3.31 -0.28 -9.63
C GLY A 30 4.81 -0.47 -9.42
N ALA A 31 5.21 -0.94 -8.23
CA ALA A 31 6.61 -1.14 -7.85
C ALA A 31 7.38 -2.03 -8.84
N ALA A 32 6.69 -2.97 -9.51
CA ALA A 32 7.26 -3.83 -10.54
C ALA A 32 7.92 -3.05 -11.70
N LYS A 33 7.56 -1.78 -11.89
CA LYS A 33 8.11 -0.91 -12.95
C LYS A 33 8.76 0.38 -12.45
N ASN A 34 8.36 0.89 -11.29
CA ASN A 34 8.77 2.23 -10.83
C ASN A 34 9.64 2.24 -9.57
N TYR A 35 9.95 1.07 -8.98
CA TYR A 35 10.79 1.00 -7.80
C TYR A 35 12.19 1.56 -8.05
N LYS A 36 12.68 2.33 -7.07
CA LYS A 36 14.06 2.85 -7.01
C LYS A 36 14.59 2.70 -5.59
N PRO A 37 15.89 2.38 -5.42
CA PRO A 37 16.52 2.39 -4.10
C PRO A 37 16.28 3.72 -3.37
N GLY A 38 15.99 3.65 -2.07
CA GLY A 38 15.77 4.82 -1.20
C GLY A 38 14.30 5.16 -0.91
N ILE A 39 13.34 4.50 -1.55
CA ILE A 39 11.93 4.53 -1.16
C ILE A 39 11.65 3.34 -0.23
N LYS A 40 11.44 3.61 1.07
CA LYS A 40 11.20 2.60 2.11
C LYS A 40 9.71 2.32 2.35
N TYR A 41 8.91 2.29 1.29
CA TYR A 41 7.49 1.96 1.37
C TYR A 41 7.30 0.46 1.18
N GLN A 42 6.21 -0.09 1.67
CA GLN A 42 5.81 -1.45 1.31
C GLN A 42 5.61 -1.50 -0.20
N ARG A 43 6.21 -2.46 -0.90
CA ARG A 43 6.02 -2.56 -2.35
C ARG A 43 4.86 -3.48 -2.66
N ASP A 44 4.04 -3.09 -3.64
CA ASP A 44 2.93 -3.92 -4.10
C ASP A 44 3.37 -5.08 -5.01
N ASP A 45 4.66 -5.20 -5.34
CA ASP A 45 5.23 -6.29 -6.16
C ASP A 45 5.92 -7.38 -5.34
N GLU A 46 5.83 -7.33 -4.01
CA GLU A 46 6.31 -8.37 -3.11
C GLU A 46 5.22 -9.41 -2.84
N GLY A 47 5.57 -10.69 -2.65
CA GLY A 47 4.59 -11.75 -2.41
C GLY A 47 3.65 -11.99 -3.60
N GLU A 48 2.41 -12.42 -3.32
CA GLU A 48 1.40 -12.61 -4.37
C GLU A 48 0.82 -11.26 -4.80
N ASN A 49 0.94 -10.92 -6.08
CA ASN A 49 0.62 -9.58 -6.55
C ASN A 49 0.20 -9.46 -8.01
N ILE A 50 -0.31 -8.27 -8.35
CA ILE A 50 -0.62 -7.84 -9.73
C ILE A 50 0.02 -6.48 -10.05
N SER A 51 1.14 -6.13 -9.42
CA SER A 51 1.78 -4.80 -9.55
C SER A 51 2.07 -4.41 -11.00
N SER A 52 2.46 -5.37 -11.84
CA SER A 52 2.71 -5.14 -13.28
C SER A 52 1.49 -4.63 -14.05
N LYS A 53 0.27 -4.85 -13.52
CA LYS A 53 -1.01 -4.38 -14.05
C LYS A 53 -1.42 -3.00 -13.52
N ASN A 54 -0.60 -2.33 -12.70
CA ASN A 54 -0.88 -0.98 -12.21
C ASN A 54 -1.28 0.04 -13.30
N PRO A 55 -0.74 0.02 -14.54
CA PRO A 55 -1.21 0.92 -15.59
C PRO A 55 -2.71 0.83 -15.93
N ASN A 56 -3.35 -0.31 -15.62
CA ASN A 56 -4.76 -0.56 -15.88
C ASN A 56 -5.62 -0.55 -14.61
N TYR A 57 -5.03 -0.90 -13.46
CA TYR A 57 -5.74 -1.07 -12.19
C TYR A 57 -5.46 0.04 -11.16
N ASN A 58 -4.46 0.88 -11.40
CA ASN A 58 -4.01 1.94 -10.48
C ASN A 58 -3.89 1.43 -9.04
N GLU A 59 -4.40 2.16 -8.06
CA GLU A 59 -4.27 1.84 -6.63
C GLU A 59 -4.92 0.50 -6.22
N LEU A 60 -5.73 -0.13 -7.08
CA LEU A 60 -6.27 -1.46 -6.81
C LEU A 60 -5.18 -2.53 -6.73
N THR A 61 -3.97 -2.29 -7.27
CA THR A 61 -2.85 -3.21 -7.05
C THR A 61 -2.42 -3.27 -5.58
N ALA A 62 -2.52 -2.16 -4.83
CA ALA A 62 -2.29 -2.16 -3.39
C ALA A 62 -3.38 -2.96 -2.65
N VAL A 63 -4.64 -2.80 -3.04
CA VAL A 63 -5.76 -3.56 -2.45
C VAL A 63 -5.60 -5.05 -2.67
N TYR A 64 -5.24 -5.45 -3.90
CA TYR A 64 -4.98 -6.84 -4.22
C TYR A 64 -3.81 -7.39 -3.39
N TRP A 65 -2.70 -6.64 -3.33
CA TRP A 65 -1.55 -7.02 -2.53
C TRP A 65 -1.93 -7.20 -1.05
N ALA A 66 -2.71 -6.29 -0.48
CA ALA A 66 -3.14 -6.38 0.89
C ALA A 66 -4.04 -7.59 1.15
N TRP A 67 -5.00 -7.86 0.26
CA TRP A 67 -5.85 -9.05 0.33
C TRP A 67 -5.03 -10.34 0.42
N LYS A 68 -3.95 -10.44 -0.36
CA LYS A 68 -3.15 -11.66 -0.42
C LYS A 68 -2.14 -11.76 0.71
N ASN A 69 -1.52 -10.65 1.10
CA ASN A 69 -0.30 -10.67 1.92
C ASN A 69 -0.51 -10.18 3.34
N LEU A 70 -1.48 -9.29 3.63
CA LEU A 70 -1.75 -8.87 4.99
C LEU A 70 -2.52 -9.96 5.75
N LYS A 71 -1.99 -10.35 6.91
CA LYS A 71 -2.60 -11.30 7.85
C LYS A 71 -2.84 -10.60 9.18
N ASP A 72 -3.78 -11.13 9.96
CA ASP A 72 -4.13 -10.62 11.29
C ASP A 72 -4.54 -9.13 11.25
N VAL A 73 -5.39 -8.74 10.30
CA VAL A 73 -5.94 -7.38 10.17
C VAL A 73 -7.45 -7.49 10.09
N ASP A 74 -8.16 -6.71 10.90
CA ASP A 74 -9.63 -6.73 10.96
C ASP A 74 -10.25 -5.82 9.89
N ALA A 75 -9.56 -4.73 9.53
CA ALA A 75 -10.02 -3.77 8.54
C ALA A 75 -8.86 -3.18 7.73
N ILE A 76 -9.05 -3.11 6.41
CA ILE A 76 -8.11 -2.51 5.47
C ILE A 76 -8.77 -1.29 4.81
N GLY A 77 -8.10 -0.15 4.88
CA GLY A 77 -8.46 1.08 4.19
C GLY A 77 -7.46 1.42 3.09
N LEU A 78 -7.86 2.31 2.18
CA LEU A 78 -7.01 2.83 1.11
C LEU A 78 -7.24 4.35 0.98
N VAL A 79 -6.16 5.11 0.93
CA VAL A 79 -6.17 6.55 0.66
C VAL A 79 -5.06 6.91 -0.33
N HIS A 80 -5.28 7.96 -1.10
CA HIS A 80 -4.31 8.46 -2.06
C HIS A 80 -3.30 9.40 -1.38
N TYR A 81 -2.00 9.30 -1.72
CA TYR A 81 -0.92 10.04 -1.05
C TYR A 81 -1.05 11.58 -1.02
N ARG A 82 -1.85 12.19 -1.90
CA ARG A 82 -2.13 13.64 -1.94
C ARG A 82 -3.50 14.05 -1.37
N ARG A 83 -4.24 13.12 -0.76
CA ARG A 83 -5.61 13.33 -0.25
C ARG A 83 -5.76 12.74 1.15
N LEU A 84 -4.73 12.96 1.96
CA LEU A 84 -4.62 12.57 3.37
C LEU A 84 -5.03 13.73 4.28
#